data_AF-A0A453EL48-F1
#
_entry.id   AF-A0A453EL48-F1
#
_cell.length_a   1.000
_cell.length_b   1.000
_cell.length_c   1.000
_cell.angle_alpha   90.00
_cell.angle_beta   90.00
_cell.angle_gamma   90.00
#
_symmetry.space_group_name_H-M   'P 1'
#
loop_
_entity.id
_entity.type
_entity.pdbx_description
1 polymer ?
#
loop_
_entity_poly.entity_id
_entity_poly.type
_entity_poly.pdbx_seq_one_letter_code
_entity_poly.pdbx_strand_id
1 'polypeptide(L)'
;EVVKGIQMALKPRINLKGYLIGNGATDADYDLNSFVPFAHGMGLISTDLFEDVSAACHGTFWGKVNDVCQENIDRVRWELKDLNTYNILAPCYHHPEVQETAFVNSSLPSSFRKLGETERPFPVRKRMAGLSWPLGLPVSSGHVTLWPELGGKSLPCTSDELATIWLDDEDVRAAIHAKPKSLIGSWELNTARIDYIHDTGSMVEYHKKFTAMGYRVLIYRYGAHLQLDHLTMLTLSNLFPAKEDTD
;
A
#
# COMPACT_ATOMS: atom_id res chain seq x y z
N GLU A 1 -17.25 -9.66 -13.73
CA GLU A 1 -18.39 -10.59 -13.92
C GLU A 1 -19.76 -9.93 -14.03
N VAL A 2 -20.25 -9.17 -13.03
CA VAL A 2 -21.61 -8.57 -13.10
C VAL A 2 -21.85 -7.75 -14.38
N VAL A 3 -20.92 -6.83 -14.71
CA VAL A 3 -21.02 -6.00 -15.92
C VAL A 3 -20.97 -6.84 -17.19
N LYS A 4 -20.10 -7.87 -17.26
CA LYS A 4 -20.03 -8.79 -18.41
C LYS A 4 -21.36 -9.51 -18.62
N GLY A 5 -21.99 -10.00 -17.55
CA GLY A 5 -23.30 -10.63 -17.62
C GLY A 5 -24.41 -9.70 -18.13
N ILE A 6 -24.41 -8.43 -17.69
CA ILE A 6 -25.34 -7.41 -18.19
C ILE A 6 -25.14 -7.17 -19.69
N GLN A 7 -23.88 -7.07 -20.14
CA GLN A 7 -23.56 -6.91 -21.57
C GLN A 7 -24.00 -8.10 -22.42
N MET A 8 -24.03 -9.30 -21.83
CA MET A 8 -24.56 -10.51 -22.45
C MET A 8 -26.09 -10.65 -22.33
N ALA A 9 -26.80 -9.59 -21.95
CA ALA A 9 -28.24 -9.56 -21.72
C ALA A 9 -28.75 -10.60 -20.68
N LEU A 10 -27.88 -11.06 -19.79
CA LEU A 10 -28.28 -11.92 -18.68
C LEU A 10 -28.97 -11.08 -17.61
N LYS A 11 -30.08 -11.57 -17.06
CA LYS A 11 -30.79 -10.91 -15.96
C LYS A 11 -29.88 -10.87 -14.72
N PRO A 12 -29.40 -9.68 -14.29
CA PRO A 12 -28.49 -9.62 -13.15
C PRO A 12 -29.25 -9.89 -11.85
N ARG A 13 -28.66 -10.68 -10.96
CA ARG A 13 -29.12 -10.80 -9.57
C ARG A 13 -28.70 -9.62 -8.70
N ILE A 14 -27.64 -8.93 -9.11
CA ILE A 14 -27.06 -7.78 -8.42
C ILE A 14 -27.34 -6.53 -9.23
N ASN A 15 -28.08 -5.59 -8.65
CA ASN A 15 -28.36 -4.28 -9.25
C ASN A 15 -27.19 -3.32 -8.97
N LEU A 16 -26.06 -3.52 -9.64
CA LEU A 16 -24.86 -2.70 -9.43
C LEU A 16 -25.14 -1.26 -9.86
N LYS A 17 -24.96 -0.30 -8.93
CA LYS A 17 -25.19 1.14 -9.19
C LYS A 17 -23.91 1.96 -9.30
N GLY A 18 -22.79 1.40 -8.84
CA GLY A 18 -21.55 2.14 -8.65
C GLY A 18 -20.67 1.50 -7.59
N TYR A 19 -19.52 2.13 -7.36
CA TYR A 19 -18.56 1.71 -6.33
C TYR A 19 -17.75 2.91 -5.82
N LEU A 20 -17.14 2.73 -4.66
CA LEU A 20 -16.31 3.72 -3.99
C LEU A 20 -15.00 3.07 -3.54
N ILE A 21 -13.88 3.77 -3.74
CA ILE A 21 -12.54 3.32 -3.40
C ILE A 21 -11.83 4.42 -2.63
N GLY A 22 -11.33 4.10 -1.44
CA GLY A 22 -10.50 4.98 -0.62
C GLY A 22 -9.06 4.52 -0.61
N ASN A 23 -8.12 5.41 -0.94
CA ASN A 23 -6.67 5.15 -0.93
C ASN A 23 -6.27 3.87 -1.68
N GLY A 24 -6.95 3.55 -2.79
CA GLY A 24 -6.70 2.33 -3.54
C GLY A 24 -5.42 2.39 -4.37
N ALA A 25 -4.68 1.28 -4.42
CA ALA A 25 -3.69 1.07 -5.47
C ALA A 25 -4.42 1.05 -6.83
N THR A 26 -3.95 1.85 -7.77
CA THR A 26 -4.63 2.10 -9.04
C THR A 26 -3.71 1.82 -10.22
N ASP A 27 -2.48 2.34 -10.20
CA ASP A 27 -1.55 2.25 -11.30
C ASP A 27 -0.12 2.48 -10.80
N ALA A 28 0.81 1.60 -11.17
CA ALA A 28 2.18 1.65 -10.66
C ALA A 28 2.91 2.94 -11.03
N ASP A 29 2.70 3.47 -12.25
CA ASP A 29 3.38 4.69 -12.67
C ASP A 29 2.84 5.91 -11.93
N TYR A 30 1.53 6.01 -11.77
CA TYR A 30 0.95 7.13 -11.04
C TYR A 30 1.21 7.04 -9.54
N ASP A 31 1.03 5.86 -8.93
CA ASP A 31 1.13 5.68 -7.48
C ASP A 31 2.58 5.73 -6.99
N LEU A 32 3.57 5.29 -7.78
CA LEU A 32 4.97 5.22 -7.32
C LEU A 32 5.82 6.42 -7.75
N ASN A 33 5.41 7.19 -8.76
CA ASN A 33 6.08 8.47 -9.03
C ASN A 33 5.59 9.60 -8.12
N SER A 34 4.59 9.34 -7.27
CA SER A 34 3.93 10.41 -6.54
C SER A 34 4.60 10.78 -5.22
N PHE A 35 5.33 9.86 -4.61
CA PHE A 35 5.83 10.06 -3.24
C PHE A 35 6.84 11.22 -3.13
N VAL A 36 7.69 11.48 -4.14
CA VAL A 36 8.68 12.57 -4.11
C VAL A 36 8.00 13.95 -4.07
N PRO A 37 7.19 14.32 -5.08
CA PRO A 37 6.47 15.58 -5.06
C PRO A 37 5.39 15.67 -3.98
N PHE A 38 4.80 14.56 -3.50
CA PHE A 38 3.99 14.58 -2.27
C PHE A 38 4.80 14.98 -1.05
N ALA A 39 5.97 14.34 -0.85
CA ALA A 39 6.84 14.64 0.27
C ALA A 39 7.26 16.12 0.27
N HIS A 40 7.58 16.68 -0.90
CA HIS A 40 7.87 18.10 -1.02
C HIS A 40 6.64 18.97 -0.73
N GLY A 41 5.48 18.66 -1.31
CA GLY A 41 4.24 19.41 -1.11
C GLY A 41 3.75 19.43 0.34
N MET A 42 4.08 18.40 1.11
CA MET A 42 3.79 18.29 2.54
C MET A 42 4.91 18.83 3.44
N GLY A 43 6.00 19.36 2.87
CA GLY A 43 7.13 19.90 3.63
C GLY A 43 7.98 18.85 4.35
N LEU A 44 7.93 17.60 3.90
CA LEU A 44 8.68 16.47 4.48
C LEU A 44 10.12 16.38 3.96
N ILE A 45 10.42 17.02 2.82
CA ILE A 45 11.77 17.15 2.26
C ILE A 45 12.06 18.60 1.87
N SER A 46 13.34 18.97 1.83
CA SER A 46 13.76 20.31 1.42
C SER A 46 13.56 20.55 -0.07
N THR A 47 13.40 21.83 -0.46
CA THR A 47 13.35 22.24 -1.87
C THR A 47 14.61 21.83 -2.62
N ASP A 48 15.80 22.01 -2.03
CA ASP A 48 17.06 21.57 -2.64
C ASP A 48 17.05 20.05 -2.96
N LEU A 49 16.59 19.22 -2.02
CA LEU A 49 16.51 17.77 -2.24
C LEU A 49 15.48 17.42 -3.34
N PHE A 50 14.35 18.14 -3.38
CA PHE A 50 13.34 17.98 -4.41
C PHE A 50 13.86 18.37 -5.81
N GLU A 51 14.59 19.47 -5.91
CA GLU A 51 15.21 19.93 -7.17
C GLU A 51 16.31 18.96 -7.64
N ASP A 52 17.18 18.52 -6.73
CA ASP A 52 18.22 17.51 -6.99
C ASP A 52 17.63 16.24 -7.59
N VAL A 53 16.65 15.62 -6.90
CA VAL A 53 16.05 14.36 -7.33
C VAL A 53 15.25 14.54 -8.63
N SER A 54 14.54 15.67 -8.80
CA SER A 54 13.78 15.94 -10.02
C SER A 54 14.70 16.12 -11.22
N ALA A 55 15.84 16.80 -11.04
CA ALA A 55 16.85 16.98 -12.08
C ALA A 55 17.53 15.65 -12.46
N ALA A 56 17.85 14.81 -11.48
CA ALA A 56 18.49 13.51 -11.71
C ALA A 56 17.56 12.46 -12.33
N CYS A 57 16.28 12.48 -11.95
CA CYS A 57 15.30 11.43 -12.28
C CYS A 57 14.32 11.81 -13.39
N HIS A 58 14.26 13.08 -13.80
CA HIS A 58 13.35 13.58 -14.83
C HIS A 58 11.88 13.20 -14.60
N GLY A 59 11.45 13.22 -13.33
CA GLY A 59 10.08 12.89 -12.92
C GLY A 59 9.76 11.39 -12.81
N THR A 60 10.73 10.50 -13.03
CA THR A 60 10.58 9.04 -12.85
C THR A 60 11.32 8.58 -11.60
N PHE A 61 10.60 8.35 -10.50
CA PHE A 61 11.14 8.03 -9.18
C PHE A 61 11.00 6.55 -8.79
N TRP A 62 10.63 5.68 -9.74
CA TRP A 62 10.46 4.25 -9.53
C TRP A 62 10.95 3.43 -10.73
N GLY A 63 11.05 2.11 -10.55
CA GLY A 63 11.45 1.19 -11.61
C GLY A 63 12.97 1.20 -11.85
N LYS A 64 13.39 0.92 -13.10
CA LYS A 64 14.80 0.88 -13.46
C LYS A 64 15.28 2.29 -13.83
N VAL A 65 16.01 2.91 -12.91
CA VAL A 65 16.66 4.22 -13.09
C VAL A 65 18.18 4.08 -13.10
N ASN A 66 18.90 5.16 -13.43
CA ASN A 66 20.36 5.20 -13.32
C ASN A 66 20.79 5.35 -11.85
N ASP A 67 22.07 5.08 -11.56
CA ASP A 67 22.60 5.07 -10.19
C ASP A 67 22.45 6.44 -9.49
N VAL A 68 22.63 7.54 -10.23
CA VAL A 68 22.51 8.91 -9.70
C VAL A 68 21.09 9.23 -9.27
N CYS A 69 20.10 8.82 -10.07
CA CYS A 69 18.70 8.96 -9.72
C CYS A 69 18.34 8.05 -8.53
N GLN A 70 18.83 6.81 -8.53
CA GLN A 70 18.58 5.87 -7.43
C GLN A 70 19.12 6.40 -6.09
N GLU A 71 20.32 6.98 -6.08
CA GLU A 71 20.90 7.58 -4.88
C GLU A 71 20.05 8.75 -4.36
N ASN A 72 19.54 9.61 -5.25
CA ASN A 72 18.68 10.71 -4.84
C ASN A 72 17.30 10.23 -4.34
N ILE A 73 16.72 9.21 -4.97
CA ILE A 73 15.53 8.54 -4.45
C ILE A 73 15.78 8.01 -3.04
N ASP A 74 16.92 7.37 -2.79
CA ASP A 74 17.25 6.81 -1.49
C ASP A 74 17.49 7.89 -0.41
N ARG A 75 17.99 9.08 -0.81
CA ARG A 75 18.02 10.27 0.07
C ARG A 75 16.61 10.71 0.48
N VAL A 76 15.66 10.78 -0.45
CA VAL A 76 14.26 11.09 -0.12
C VAL A 76 13.68 10.03 0.82
N ARG A 77 13.88 8.75 0.51
CA ARG A 77 13.43 7.64 1.37
C ARG A 77 14.01 7.71 2.77
N TRP A 78 15.25 8.18 2.90
CA TRP A 78 15.93 8.32 4.18
C TRP A 78 15.30 9.38 5.10
N GLU A 79 14.83 10.50 4.53
CA GLU A 79 14.11 11.54 5.27
C GLU A 79 12.74 11.05 5.75
N LEU A 80 12.10 10.19 4.96
CA LEU A 80 10.74 9.70 5.23
C LEU A 80 10.68 8.48 6.16
N LYS A 81 11.81 7.83 6.45
CA LYS A 81 11.86 6.48 7.05
C LYS A 81 11.21 6.35 8.43
N ASP A 82 11.14 7.45 9.19
CA ASP A 82 10.66 7.45 10.58
C ASP A 82 9.21 7.95 10.68
N LEU A 83 8.57 8.25 9.55
CA LEU A 83 7.20 8.71 9.48
C LEU A 83 6.22 7.53 9.48
N ASN A 84 5.03 7.77 10.02
CA ASN A 84 3.91 6.88 9.82
C ASN A 84 3.41 7.01 8.38
N THR A 85 3.71 6.01 7.54
CA THR A 85 3.35 6.01 6.11
C THR A 85 1.84 6.00 5.88
N TYR A 86 1.06 5.54 6.84
CA TYR A 86 -0.41 5.51 6.78
C TYR A 86 -1.04 6.84 7.19
N ASN A 87 -0.35 7.64 8.02
CA ASN A 87 -0.76 8.97 8.42
C ASN A 87 0.44 9.77 8.93
N ILE A 88 0.99 10.65 8.10
CA ILE A 88 2.21 11.43 8.41
C ILE A 88 2.04 12.40 9.60
N LEU A 89 0.80 12.69 10.01
CA LEU A 89 0.50 13.55 11.16
C LEU A 89 0.30 12.75 12.45
N ALA A 90 0.30 11.42 12.37
CA ALA A 90 0.10 10.53 13.51
C ALA A 90 1.43 9.91 13.99
N PRO A 91 1.53 9.55 15.28
CA PRO A 91 2.66 8.75 15.74
C PRO A 91 2.68 7.39 15.03
N CYS A 92 3.87 6.85 14.82
CA CYS A 92 4.05 5.47 14.39
C CYS A 92 3.98 4.56 15.63
N TYR A 93 3.06 3.59 15.64
CA TYR A 93 3.09 2.57 16.68
C TYR A 93 4.29 1.64 16.49
N HIS A 94 5.10 1.50 17.53
CA HIS A 94 6.19 0.54 17.59
C HIS A 94 5.89 -0.47 18.68
N HIS A 95 5.70 -1.74 18.30
CA HIS A 95 5.43 -2.79 19.28
C HIS A 95 6.63 -2.88 20.26
N PRO A 96 6.42 -2.96 21.59
CA PRO A 96 7.52 -3.01 22.56
C PRO A 96 8.47 -4.20 22.32
N GLU A 97 7.94 -5.29 21.77
CA GLU A 97 8.65 -6.55 21.45
C GLU A 97 9.29 -6.59 20.04
N VAL A 98 9.51 -5.45 19.37
CA VAL A 98 10.24 -5.42 18.07
C VAL A 98 11.73 -5.82 18.22
N GLN A 99 12.19 -6.15 19.42
CA GLN A 99 13.39 -6.95 19.64
C GLN A 99 12.98 -8.42 19.88
N GLU A 100 13.47 -9.33 19.03
CA GLU A 100 13.37 -10.80 19.20
C GLU A 100 12.08 -11.50 18.77
N THR A 101 11.60 -11.23 17.55
CA THR A 101 11.39 -12.40 16.68
C THR A 101 12.28 -12.29 15.48
N ALA A 102 13.49 -12.84 15.65
CA ALA A 102 14.32 -13.26 14.54
C ALA A 102 13.45 -14.03 13.55
N PHE A 103 13.83 -13.96 12.27
CA PHE A 103 13.25 -14.61 11.10
C PHE A 103 13.24 -16.16 11.18
N VAL A 104 12.95 -16.76 12.33
CA VAL A 104 13.08 -18.19 12.61
C VAL A 104 12.18 -19.01 11.68
N ASN A 105 11.03 -18.46 11.28
CA ASN A 105 10.06 -19.13 10.39
C ASN A 105 9.87 -18.44 9.02
N SER A 106 10.76 -17.54 8.59
CA SER A 106 10.64 -16.91 7.26
C SER A 106 10.91 -17.91 6.14
N SER A 107 10.09 -17.92 5.09
CA SER A 107 10.37 -18.63 3.82
C SER A 107 11.51 -17.99 3.02
N LEU A 108 12.03 -16.85 3.48
CA LEU A 108 13.10 -16.10 2.83
C LEU A 108 14.41 -16.89 2.75
N PRO A 109 15.13 -16.81 1.61
CA PRO A 109 16.47 -17.37 1.47
C PRO A 109 17.44 -16.82 2.52
N SER A 110 18.41 -17.65 2.95
CA SER A 110 19.40 -17.29 3.96
C SER A 110 20.25 -16.06 3.62
N SER A 111 20.36 -15.70 2.34
CA SER A 111 21.02 -14.48 1.87
C SER A 111 20.36 -13.19 2.36
N PHE A 112 19.04 -13.17 2.52
CA PHE A 112 18.30 -12.01 3.05
C PHE A 112 18.52 -11.81 4.55
N ARG A 113 18.82 -12.88 5.30
CA ARG A 113 19.16 -12.78 6.73
C ARG A 113 20.50 -12.08 6.97
N LYS A 114 21.43 -12.20 6.02
CA LYS A 114 22.79 -11.63 6.12
C LYS A 114 22.88 -10.17 5.69
N LEU A 115 21.81 -9.59 5.12
CA LEU A 115 21.84 -8.23 4.60
C LEU A 115 21.80 -7.22 5.76
N GLY A 116 22.98 -6.75 6.18
CA GLY A 116 23.13 -5.75 7.25
C GLY A 116 23.79 -6.24 8.54
N GLU A 117 24.27 -7.50 8.58
CA GLU A 117 25.10 -7.99 9.69
C GLU A 117 26.43 -7.21 9.76
N THR A 118 26.82 -6.78 10.97
CA THR A 118 28.08 -6.05 11.20
C THR A 118 28.70 -6.51 12.51
N GLU A 119 30.02 -6.57 12.59
CA GLU A 119 30.78 -6.95 13.80
C GLU A 119 30.89 -5.83 14.87
N ARG A 120 30.21 -4.69 14.69
CA ARG A 120 30.33 -3.56 15.64
C ARG A 120 29.50 -3.79 16.93
N PRO A 121 30.05 -3.46 18.12
CA PRO A 121 29.48 -3.83 19.42
C PRO A 121 28.37 -2.91 19.95
N PHE A 122 27.96 -1.89 19.19
CA PHE A 122 26.80 -1.07 19.54
C PHE A 122 25.56 -1.59 18.79
N PRO A 123 24.35 -1.56 19.39
CA PRO A 123 23.11 -1.86 18.69
C PRO A 123 22.77 -0.72 17.71
N VAL A 124 23.63 -0.52 16.71
CA VAL A 124 23.48 0.49 15.66
C VAL A 124 22.94 -0.21 14.43
N ARG A 125 21.63 -0.46 14.49
CA ARG A 125 20.63 -0.03 13.50
C ARG A 125 19.24 -0.49 13.94
N LYS A 126 18.45 0.42 14.50
CA LYS A 126 16.97 0.33 14.51
C LYS A 126 16.41 0.56 13.09
N ARG A 127 16.91 -0.18 12.09
CA ARG A 127 16.45 -0.05 10.70
C ARG A 127 15.37 -1.07 10.41
N MET A 128 14.12 -0.63 10.51
CA MET A 128 13.10 -1.14 9.59
C MET A 128 12.94 -0.05 8.55
N ALA A 129 13.58 -0.20 7.38
CA ALA A 129 13.25 0.63 6.24
C ALA A 129 11.85 0.20 5.76
N GLY A 130 10.83 0.85 6.29
CA GLY A 130 9.44 0.67 5.90
C GLY A 130 9.00 1.88 5.09
N LEU A 131 8.98 1.74 3.77
CA LEU A 131 8.19 2.63 2.92
C LEU A 131 7.23 1.74 2.15
N SER A 132 6.39 1.02 2.90
CA SER A 132 5.71 -0.25 2.55
C SER A 132 5.16 -0.30 1.12
N TRP A 133 5.06 -1.43 0.43
CA TRP A 133 4.60 -2.78 0.82
C TRP A 133 5.35 -3.81 -0.06
N PRO A 134 5.70 -5.03 0.38
CA PRO A 134 6.25 -5.34 1.70
C PRO A 134 7.65 -4.72 1.89
N LEU A 135 8.22 -3.98 0.92
CA LEU A 135 9.44 -3.14 1.05
C LEU A 135 9.45 -1.94 0.06
N GLY A 136 8.28 -1.38 -0.29
CA GLY A 136 8.17 -0.29 -1.28
C GLY A 136 8.23 -0.76 -2.73
N LEU A 137 7.83 -2.01 -2.98
CA LEU A 137 7.77 -2.60 -4.31
C LEU A 137 6.39 -2.33 -4.95
N PRO A 138 6.34 -2.14 -6.28
CA PRO A 138 5.08 -2.15 -7.01
C PRO A 138 4.35 -3.47 -6.81
N VAL A 139 3.03 -3.44 -6.79
CA VAL A 139 2.23 -4.65 -7.02
C VAL A 139 2.27 -4.93 -8.53
N SER A 140 3.29 -5.66 -8.96
CA SER A 140 3.41 -6.14 -10.34
C SER A 140 2.55 -7.38 -10.58
N SER A 141 2.31 -7.74 -11.85
CA SER A 141 1.67 -9.02 -12.15
C SER A 141 2.51 -10.18 -11.62
N GLY A 142 1.86 -11.17 -10.99
CA GLY A 142 2.50 -12.31 -10.36
C GLY A 142 2.18 -12.44 -8.87
N HIS A 143 2.96 -13.26 -8.17
CA HIS A 143 2.80 -13.50 -6.74
C HIS A 143 3.08 -12.21 -5.94
N VAL A 144 2.22 -11.94 -4.97
CA VAL A 144 2.18 -10.70 -4.20
C VAL A 144 2.67 -11.01 -2.78
N THR A 145 3.92 -10.68 -2.50
CA THR A 145 4.56 -11.03 -1.22
C THR A 145 3.96 -10.29 -0.04
N LEU A 146 3.31 -11.02 0.89
CA LEU A 146 2.62 -10.43 2.03
C LEU A 146 3.60 -10.10 3.17
N TRP A 147 3.28 -9.10 3.99
CA TRP A 147 4.09 -8.69 5.14
C TRP A 147 4.45 -9.85 6.12
N PRO A 148 3.51 -10.77 6.44
CA PRO A 148 3.81 -11.90 7.31
C PRO A 148 4.76 -12.92 6.68
N GLU A 149 4.86 -12.99 5.35
CA GLU A 149 5.86 -13.83 4.67
C GLU A 149 7.28 -13.29 4.85
N LEU A 150 7.42 -11.98 5.05
CA LEU A 150 8.68 -11.34 5.43
C LEU A 150 8.99 -11.43 6.93
N GLY A 151 8.16 -12.13 7.72
CA GLY A 151 8.35 -12.29 9.15
C GLY A 151 7.86 -11.12 10.02
N GLY A 152 7.14 -10.15 9.45
CA GLY A 152 6.47 -9.13 10.25
C GLY A 152 5.14 -9.64 10.80
N LYS A 153 4.96 -9.55 12.12
CA LYS A 153 3.72 -9.98 12.79
C LYS A 153 2.56 -8.99 12.57
N SER A 154 2.86 -7.71 12.36
CA SER A 154 1.88 -6.64 12.17
C SER A 154 2.29 -5.71 11.03
N LEU A 155 1.33 -4.93 10.51
CA LEU A 155 1.63 -3.86 9.55
C LEU A 155 2.46 -2.76 10.25
N PRO A 156 3.41 -2.11 9.55
CA PRO A 156 4.20 -1.00 10.11
C PRO A 156 3.31 0.08 10.74
N CYS A 157 3.77 0.72 11.81
CA CYS A 157 3.05 1.83 12.46
C CYS A 157 1.62 1.54 12.93
N THR A 158 1.20 0.27 13.00
CA THR A 158 -0.13 -0.13 13.47
C THR A 158 -0.03 -1.16 14.61
N SER A 159 -1.05 -1.18 15.47
CA SER A 159 -1.29 -2.24 16.44
C SER A 159 -2.63 -2.88 16.14
N ASP A 160 -2.66 -4.20 16.01
CA ASP A 160 -3.87 -5.00 15.88
C ASP A 160 -4.24 -5.72 17.18
N GLU A 161 -3.51 -5.48 18.28
CA GLU A 161 -3.67 -6.16 19.56
C GLU A 161 -5.11 -6.15 20.08
N LEU A 162 -5.72 -4.96 20.16
CA LEU A 162 -7.09 -4.81 20.67
C LEU A 162 -8.13 -5.49 19.74
N ALA A 163 -7.92 -5.40 18.43
CA ALA A 163 -8.80 -6.03 17.45
C ALA A 163 -8.70 -7.56 17.56
N THR A 164 -7.48 -8.08 17.68
CA THR A 164 -7.21 -9.52 17.83
C THR A 164 -7.76 -10.05 19.15
N ILE A 165 -7.57 -9.36 20.28
CA ILE A 165 -8.17 -9.75 21.57
C ILE A 165 -9.68 -9.83 21.46
N TRP A 166 -10.32 -8.81 20.88
CA TRP A 166 -11.77 -8.78 20.71
C TRP A 166 -12.28 -9.87 19.77
N LEU A 167 -11.59 -10.13 18.65
CA LEU A 167 -11.97 -11.16 17.67
C LEU A 167 -11.62 -12.58 18.08
N ASP A 168 -10.75 -12.75 19.08
CA ASP A 168 -10.43 -14.04 19.68
C ASP A 168 -11.31 -14.40 20.89
N ASP A 169 -12.11 -13.46 21.39
CA ASP A 169 -13.10 -13.74 22.40
C ASP A 169 -14.13 -14.77 21.87
N GLU A 170 -14.37 -15.83 22.65
CA GLU A 170 -15.22 -16.95 22.23
C GLU A 170 -16.69 -16.54 22.10
N ASP A 171 -17.17 -15.60 22.92
CA ASP A 171 -18.54 -15.09 22.82
C ASP A 171 -18.70 -14.22 21.56
N VAL A 172 -17.70 -13.38 21.25
CA VAL A 172 -17.67 -12.60 20.00
C VAL A 172 -17.66 -13.54 18.79
N ARG A 173 -16.83 -14.58 18.79
CA ARG A 173 -16.77 -15.57 17.71
C ARG A 173 -18.10 -16.29 17.51
N ALA A 174 -18.74 -16.71 18.60
CA ALA A 174 -20.06 -17.33 18.54
C ALA A 174 -21.11 -16.37 17.94
N ALA A 175 -21.08 -15.09 18.34
CA ALA A 175 -21.99 -14.06 17.86
C ALA A 175 -21.84 -13.77 16.35
N ILE A 176 -20.61 -13.79 15.82
CA ILE A 176 -20.35 -13.61 14.38
C ILE A 176 -20.35 -14.93 13.59
N HIS A 177 -20.71 -16.04 14.23
CA HIS A 177 -20.72 -17.38 13.65
C HIS A 177 -19.35 -17.86 13.13
N ALA A 178 -18.27 -17.36 13.71
CA ALA A 178 -16.92 -17.87 13.48
C ALA A 178 -16.69 -19.19 14.24
N LYS A 179 -15.77 -20.02 13.74
CA LYS A 179 -15.37 -21.24 14.45
C LYS A 179 -14.54 -20.89 15.69
N PRO A 180 -14.56 -21.72 16.74
CA PRO A 180 -13.76 -21.52 17.95
C PRO A 180 -12.28 -21.37 17.63
N LYS A 181 -11.54 -20.63 18.48
CA LYS A 181 -10.10 -20.41 18.30
C LYS A 181 -9.31 -21.72 18.26
N SER A 182 -9.76 -22.71 19.02
CA SER A 182 -9.17 -24.06 19.03
C SER A 182 -9.22 -24.79 17.69
N LEU A 183 -10.12 -24.42 16.77
CA LEU A 183 -10.28 -25.08 15.48
C LEU A 183 -9.56 -24.36 14.33
N ILE A 184 -9.63 -23.03 14.31
CA ILE A 184 -9.12 -22.23 13.17
C ILE A 184 -7.94 -21.31 13.53
N GLY A 185 -7.49 -21.37 14.79
CA GLY A 185 -6.42 -20.53 15.34
C GLY A 185 -6.89 -19.13 15.75
N SER A 186 -5.94 -18.33 16.22
CA SER A 186 -6.11 -16.90 16.46
C SER A 186 -6.53 -16.17 15.19
N TRP A 187 -7.26 -15.08 15.38
CA TRP A 187 -7.50 -14.10 14.34
C TRP A 187 -6.19 -13.41 13.94
N GLU A 188 -6.03 -13.13 12.65
CA GLU A 188 -4.85 -12.46 12.09
C GLU A 188 -5.33 -11.35 11.15
N LEU A 189 -4.98 -10.09 11.44
CA LEU A 189 -5.31 -8.95 10.57
C LEU A 189 -4.64 -9.06 9.20
N ASN A 190 -3.40 -9.54 9.19
CA ASN A 190 -2.62 -9.80 8.00
C ASN A 190 -2.03 -11.20 8.12
N THR A 191 -2.25 -12.05 7.12
CA THR A 191 -1.93 -13.48 7.21
C THR A 191 -1.06 -13.93 6.03
N ALA A 192 -0.05 -14.75 6.30
CA ALA A 192 0.70 -15.48 5.27
C ALA A 192 -0.03 -16.74 4.78
N ARG A 193 -1.28 -16.98 5.24
CA ARG A 193 -2.09 -18.16 4.86
C ARG A 193 -2.81 -17.99 3.52
N ILE A 194 -2.69 -16.81 2.89
CA ILE A 194 -3.33 -16.49 1.62
C ILE A 194 -2.24 -16.41 0.55
N ASP A 195 -2.38 -17.22 -0.50
CA ASP A 195 -1.63 -17.05 -1.74
C ASP A 195 -2.38 -16.03 -2.62
N TYR A 196 -1.73 -14.91 -2.92
CA TYR A 196 -2.33 -13.82 -3.68
C TYR A 196 -1.53 -13.54 -4.95
N ILE A 197 -2.22 -13.60 -6.08
CA ILE A 197 -1.66 -13.32 -7.40
C ILE A 197 -2.36 -12.08 -7.96
N HIS A 198 -1.56 -11.10 -8.34
CA HIS A 198 -2.03 -9.92 -9.06
C HIS A 198 -1.93 -10.17 -10.58
N ASP A 199 -3.02 -9.97 -11.32
CA ASP A 199 -3.08 -10.27 -12.76
C ASP A 199 -3.78 -9.17 -13.58
N THR A 200 -4.28 -8.13 -12.92
CA THR A 200 -5.23 -7.18 -13.52
C THR A 200 -4.55 -5.93 -14.10
N GLY A 201 -3.31 -5.62 -13.69
CA GLY A 201 -2.56 -4.45 -14.17
C GLY A 201 -3.14 -3.14 -13.66
N SER A 202 -3.22 -2.12 -14.53
CA SER A 202 -3.75 -0.80 -14.18
C SER A 202 -5.28 -0.81 -14.05
N MET A 203 -5.79 -0.28 -12.93
CA MET A 203 -7.21 -0.10 -12.68
C MET A 203 -7.79 1.13 -13.40
N VAL A 204 -6.95 2.02 -13.93
CA VAL A 204 -7.39 3.24 -14.65
C VAL A 204 -8.33 2.89 -15.80
N GLU A 205 -8.00 1.87 -16.58
CA GLU A 205 -8.80 1.46 -17.73
C GLU A 205 -10.17 0.90 -17.33
N TYR A 206 -10.24 0.23 -16.18
CA TYR A 206 -11.51 -0.24 -15.61
C TYR A 206 -12.37 0.93 -15.12
N HIS A 207 -11.77 1.91 -14.44
CA HIS A 207 -12.48 3.10 -13.97
C HIS A 207 -13.04 3.93 -15.12
N LYS A 208 -12.26 4.14 -16.19
CA LYS A 208 -12.73 4.78 -17.44
C LYS A 208 -13.90 4.01 -18.05
N LYS A 209 -13.74 2.70 -18.21
CA LYS A 209 -14.76 1.82 -18.81
C LYS A 209 -16.08 1.87 -18.04
N PHE A 210 -16.06 1.75 -16.72
CA PHE A 210 -17.29 1.71 -15.93
C PHE A 210 -17.97 3.08 -15.84
N THR A 211 -17.21 4.17 -15.79
CA THR A 211 -17.80 5.51 -15.82
C THR A 211 -18.46 5.78 -17.17
N ALA A 212 -17.83 5.38 -18.28
CA ALA A 212 -18.43 5.48 -19.62
C ALA A 212 -19.71 4.65 -19.79
N MET A 213 -19.89 3.60 -18.98
CA MET A 213 -21.11 2.79 -18.92
C MET A 213 -22.21 3.39 -18.02
N GLY A 214 -21.96 4.55 -17.40
CA GLY A 214 -22.92 5.23 -16.52
C GLY A 214 -22.91 4.74 -15.07
N TYR A 215 -21.90 3.97 -14.65
CA TYR A 215 -21.73 3.64 -13.23
C TYR A 215 -21.22 4.85 -12.46
N ARG A 216 -21.78 5.07 -11.26
CA ARG A 216 -21.28 6.11 -10.35
C ARG A 216 -20.02 5.63 -9.67
N VAL A 217 -18.93 6.36 -9.83
CA VAL A 217 -17.61 5.98 -9.29
C VAL A 217 -17.10 7.13 -8.43
N LEU A 218 -16.72 6.82 -7.18
CA LEU A 218 -16.01 7.76 -6.31
C LEU A 218 -14.67 7.16 -5.89
N ILE A 219 -13.58 7.75 -6.35
CA ILE A 219 -12.23 7.43 -5.90
C ILE A 219 -11.76 8.61 -5.06
N TYR A 220 -11.39 8.37 -3.81
CA TYR A 220 -10.90 9.41 -2.92
C TYR A 220 -9.55 8.99 -2.30
N ARG A 221 -8.72 10.01 -2.04
CA ARG A 221 -7.43 9.86 -1.36
C ARG A 221 -7.34 10.83 -0.18
N TYR A 222 -6.75 10.38 0.92
CA TYR A 222 -6.53 11.20 2.12
C TYR A 222 -5.09 11.73 2.13
N GLY A 223 -4.91 13.06 2.09
CA GLY A 223 -3.61 13.73 1.90
C GLY A 223 -2.60 13.63 3.04
N ALA A 224 -2.69 12.62 3.90
CA ALA A 224 -1.68 12.31 4.90
C ALA A 224 -1.07 10.90 4.69
N HIS A 225 -1.36 10.22 3.58
CA HIS A 225 -0.98 8.83 3.35
C HIS A 225 0.18 8.73 2.35
N LEU A 226 1.41 8.73 2.88
CA LEU A 226 2.66 8.81 2.13
C LEU A 226 2.84 7.73 1.06
N GLN A 227 2.22 6.56 1.25
CA GLN A 227 2.50 5.37 0.44
C GLN A 227 1.83 5.37 -0.95
N LEU A 228 0.87 6.28 -1.21
CA LEU A 228 0.02 6.22 -2.42
C LEU A 228 -0.48 7.59 -2.90
N ASP A 229 0.14 8.69 -2.49
CA ASP A 229 -0.43 10.02 -2.74
C ASP A 229 0.22 10.77 -3.89
N HIS A 230 -0.58 11.02 -4.92
CA HIS A 230 -0.67 12.30 -5.63
C HIS A 230 -2.13 12.73 -5.74
N LEU A 231 -2.37 14.02 -5.49
CA LEU A 231 -3.62 14.78 -5.61
C LEU A 231 -4.89 14.17 -4.96
N THR A 232 -5.23 14.76 -3.82
CA THR A 232 -6.60 14.99 -3.39
C THR A 232 -7.42 15.50 -4.58
N MET A 233 -8.44 14.75 -4.98
CA MET A 233 -9.30 15.05 -6.13
C MET A 233 -8.56 15.28 -7.46
N LEU A 234 -7.96 14.24 -8.02
CA LEU A 234 -8.31 13.95 -9.42
C LEU A 234 -9.74 13.42 -9.39
N THR A 235 -10.70 14.33 -9.15
CA THR A 235 -12.04 14.15 -9.64
C THR A 235 -11.88 13.66 -11.06
N LEU A 236 -12.62 12.62 -11.38
CA LEU A 236 -12.88 12.14 -12.73
C LEU A 236 -13.13 13.30 -13.74
N SER A 237 -13.41 14.52 -13.29
CA SER A 237 -13.44 15.78 -14.06
C SER A 237 -12.25 16.03 -15.00
N ASN A 238 -11.03 15.59 -14.72
CA ASN A 238 -9.90 15.81 -15.66
C ASN A 238 -9.63 14.62 -16.61
N LEU A 239 -10.34 13.49 -16.43
CA LEU A 239 -10.32 12.34 -17.34
C LEU A 239 -11.53 12.31 -18.28
N PHE A 240 -12.54 13.13 -18.01
CA PHE A 240 -13.71 13.32 -18.85
C PHE A 240 -13.78 14.79 -19.23
N PRO A 241 -13.56 15.18 -20.51
CA PRO A 241 -14.02 16.50 -20.93
C PRO A 241 -15.50 16.57 -20.59
N ALA A 242 -15.89 17.60 -19.83
CA ALA A 242 -17.29 17.94 -19.69
C ALA A 242 -17.87 17.98 -21.11
N LYS A 243 -18.92 17.19 -21.36
CA LYS A 243 -19.78 17.52 -22.49
C LYS A 243 -20.30 18.91 -22.18
N GLU A 244 -19.83 19.91 -22.93
CA GLU A 244 -20.60 21.13 -23.09
C GLU A 244 -21.95 20.68 -23.65
N ASP A 245 -22.97 20.78 -22.80
CA ASP A 245 -24.34 20.84 -23.27
C ASP A 245 -24.42 22.07 -24.17
N THR A 246 -24.38 21.83 -25.47
CA THR A 246 -24.63 22.83 -26.50
C THR A 246 -26.15 22.85 -26.69
N ASP A 247 -26.78 23.89 -26.13
CA ASP A 247 -28.11 24.35 -26.53
C ASP A 247 -28.10 24.87 -27.98
#